data_AF-A0A519UB38-F1
#
_entry.id   AF-A0A519UB38-F1
#
_cell.length_a   1.000
_cell.length_b   1.000
_cell.length_c   1.000
_cell.angle_alpha   90.00
_cell.angle_beta   90.00
_cell.angle_gamma   90.00
#
_symmetry.space_group_name_H-M   'P 1'
#
loop_
_entity.id
_entity.type
_entity.pdbx_description
1 polymer ?
#
loop_
_entity_poly.entity_id
_entity_poly.type
_entity_poly.pdbx_seq_one_letter_code
_entity_poly.pdbx_strand_id
1 'polypeptide(L)'
;MQLPGIIIGGGIAGLTAAIALRQRGLEARVFEAAPQILPVGAGIWMAPNAMQVFDRLGLAQRIDAGGVPLRAIEIVDGQMRPLLRTDQGRIRQRFGHATTAIRRATLQQILLDELGPAHVQLGKVCTALSEDAEGITLSFTDGSAQRAGFVVAADGIHSPIRAQLFPGVRPGGTGHLVWRGMSAVQLAPPYKRAIREAWADGLRFGFSEIADGVVDWFAAVPGSFGGERAGLLARLQAAFRGFAYPV
;
A
#
# COMPACT_ATOMS: atom_id res chain seq x y z
N MET A 1 -16.11 28.29 -17.24
CA MET A 1 -15.31 27.04 -17.32
C MET A 1 -15.48 26.30 -16.02
N GLN A 2 -15.69 24.98 -16.05
CA GLN A 2 -15.79 24.17 -14.84
C GLN A 2 -14.40 24.05 -14.22
N LEU A 3 -14.26 24.33 -12.92
CA LEU A 3 -12.98 24.17 -12.21
C LEU A 3 -12.56 22.70 -12.22
N PRO A 4 -11.26 22.38 -12.37
CA PRO A 4 -10.78 21.01 -12.39
C PRO A 4 -10.94 20.33 -11.02
N GLY A 5 -10.93 19.01 -11.00
CA GLY A 5 -10.73 18.24 -9.77
C GLY A 5 -9.29 18.30 -9.30
N ILE A 6 -9.07 18.23 -7.99
CA ILE A 6 -7.73 18.11 -7.41
C ILE A 6 -7.66 16.90 -6.48
N ILE A 7 -6.59 16.12 -6.59
CA ILE A 7 -6.27 14.99 -5.72
C ILE A 7 -4.99 15.33 -4.98
N ILE A 8 -5.01 15.29 -3.65
CA ILE A 8 -3.80 15.47 -2.83
C ILE A 8 -3.27 14.08 -2.46
N GLY A 9 -2.05 13.77 -2.91
CA GLY A 9 -1.36 12.50 -2.69
C GLY A 9 -1.18 11.68 -3.98
N GLY A 10 0.07 11.49 -4.39
CA GLY A 10 0.52 10.63 -5.49
C GLY A 10 0.79 9.19 -5.08
N GLY A 11 0.17 8.71 -4.00
CA GLY A 11 0.18 7.31 -3.59
C GLY A 11 -0.79 6.44 -4.42
N ILE A 12 -0.83 5.14 -4.11
CA ILE A 12 -1.70 4.16 -4.81
C ILE A 12 -3.15 4.65 -4.87
N ALA A 13 -3.71 5.10 -3.74
CA ALA A 13 -5.10 5.55 -3.68
C ALA A 13 -5.37 6.77 -4.58
N GLY A 14 -4.52 7.81 -4.51
CA GLY A 14 -4.70 9.03 -5.29
C GLY A 14 -4.50 8.82 -6.79
N LEU A 15 -3.48 8.06 -7.19
CA LEU A 15 -3.27 7.71 -8.60
C LEU A 15 -4.41 6.85 -9.15
N THR A 16 -4.88 5.87 -8.37
CA THR A 16 -6.04 5.04 -8.75
C THR A 16 -7.30 5.89 -8.93
N ALA A 17 -7.56 6.83 -8.01
CA ALA A 17 -8.68 7.75 -8.11
C ALA A 17 -8.59 8.64 -9.36
N ALA A 18 -7.40 9.16 -9.68
CA ALA A 18 -7.18 9.97 -10.87
C ALA A 18 -7.50 9.21 -12.15
N ILE A 19 -7.01 7.97 -12.27
CA ILE A 19 -7.27 7.10 -13.43
C ILE A 19 -8.77 6.79 -13.54
N ALA A 20 -9.42 6.46 -12.42
CA ALA A 20 -10.85 6.16 -12.39
C ALA A 20 -11.72 7.36 -12.80
N LEU A 21 -11.39 8.57 -12.33
CA LEU A 21 -12.07 9.81 -12.73
C LEU A 21 -11.87 10.10 -14.22
N ARG A 22 -10.65 9.94 -14.72
CA ARG A 22 -10.33 10.14 -16.14
C ARG A 22 -11.12 9.20 -17.04
N GLN A 23 -11.28 7.93 -16.67
CA GLN A 23 -12.12 6.98 -17.40
C GLN A 23 -13.60 7.37 -17.44
N ARG A 24 -14.05 8.28 -16.57
CA ARG A 24 -15.40 8.85 -16.54
C ARG A 24 -15.49 10.23 -17.16
N GLY A 25 -14.44 10.70 -17.83
CA GLY A 25 -14.39 12.03 -18.45
C GLY A 25 -14.27 13.17 -17.44
N LEU A 26 -13.89 12.88 -16.19
CA LEU A 26 -13.64 13.89 -15.16
C LEU A 26 -12.14 14.14 -15.06
N GLU A 27 -11.73 15.38 -15.33
CA GLU A 27 -10.33 15.77 -15.19
C GLU A 27 -9.96 16.07 -13.75
N ALA A 28 -8.89 15.45 -13.26
CA ALA A 28 -8.30 15.73 -11.97
C ALA A 28 -6.77 15.79 -12.06
N ARG A 29 -6.17 16.76 -11.35
CA ARG A 29 -4.71 16.89 -11.22
C ARG A 29 -4.27 16.34 -9.86
N VAL A 30 -3.20 15.57 -9.85
CA VAL A 30 -2.60 15.02 -8.63
C VAL A 30 -1.49 15.95 -8.15
N PHE A 31 -1.51 16.29 -6.87
CA PHE A 31 -0.44 17.04 -6.20
C PHE A 31 0.19 16.15 -5.14
N GLU A 32 1.50 15.92 -5.25
CA GLU A 32 2.27 15.04 -4.37
C GLU A 32 3.32 15.85 -3.62
N ALA A 33 3.42 15.60 -2.31
CA ALA A 33 4.33 16.28 -1.41
C ALA A 33 5.80 15.99 -1.72
N ALA A 34 6.13 14.75 -2.08
CA ALA A 34 7.49 14.35 -2.39
C ALA A 34 8.01 15.05 -3.66
N PRO A 35 9.26 15.56 -3.65
CA PRO A 35 9.86 16.19 -4.84
C PRO A 35 10.18 15.19 -5.95
N GLN A 36 10.23 13.90 -5.61
CA GLN A 36 10.45 12.79 -6.52
C GLN A 36 9.71 11.55 -6.02
N ILE A 37 9.18 10.75 -6.94
CA ILE A 37 8.60 9.46 -6.60
C ILE A 37 9.71 8.42 -6.63
N LEU A 38 10.25 8.11 -5.46
CA LEU A 38 11.26 7.09 -5.30
C LEU A 38 10.61 5.71 -5.13
N PRO A 39 11.25 4.63 -5.62
CA PRO A 39 10.81 3.26 -5.40
C PRO A 39 11.08 2.84 -3.94
N VAL A 40 10.35 3.42 -3.01
CA VAL A 40 10.48 3.17 -1.57
C VAL A 40 9.26 2.40 -1.08
N GLY A 41 9.51 1.45 -0.20
CA GLY A 41 8.46 0.72 0.51
C GLY A 41 8.58 -0.79 0.35
N ALA A 42 7.80 -1.48 1.18
CA ALA A 42 7.71 -2.92 1.25
C ALA A 42 6.82 -3.51 0.13
N GLY A 43 6.61 -4.82 0.18
CA GLY A 43 5.57 -5.50 -0.60
C GLY A 43 4.15 -5.08 -0.20
N ILE A 44 3.23 -5.26 -1.13
CA ILE A 44 1.79 -5.18 -0.90
C ILE A 44 1.09 -6.36 -1.58
N TRP A 45 0.00 -6.83 -0.96
CA TRP A 45 -0.84 -7.88 -1.49
C TRP A 45 -2.12 -7.27 -2.06
N MET A 46 -2.30 -7.42 -3.36
CA MET A 46 -3.50 -6.98 -4.07
C MET A 46 -4.54 -8.08 -4.02
N ALA A 47 -5.41 -8.02 -3.02
CA ALA A 47 -6.50 -8.97 -2.83
C ALA A 47 -7.51 -8.92 -4.01
N PRO A 48 -8.36 -9.95 -4.20
CA PRO A 48 -9.24 -10.07 -5.35
C PRO A 48 -10.16 -8.86 -5.58
N ASN A 49 -10.65 -8.24 -4.50
CA ASN A 49 -11.48 -7.03 -4.56
C ASN A 49 -10.73 -5.84 -5.16
N ALA A 50 -9.44 -5.67 -4.83
CA ALA A 50 -8.61 -4.64 -5.42
C ALA A 50 -8.28 -4.99 -6.88
N MET A 51 -7.99 -6.25 -7.19
CA MET A 51 -7.74 -6.70 -8.56
C MET A 51 -8.96 -6.50 -9.47
N GLN A 52 -10.18 -6.70 -8.97
CA GLN A 52 -11.41 -6.36 -9.71
C GLN A 52 -11.52 -4.87 -10.05
N VAL A 53 -11.06 -3.98 -9.16
CA VAL A 53 -10.99 -2.54 -9.46
C VAL A 53 -9.96 -2.31 -10.57
N PHE A 54 -8.75 -2.85 -10.43
CA PHE A 54 -7.71 -2.68 -11.44
C PHE A 54 -8.04 -3.32 -12.78
N ASP A 55 -8.86 -4.37 -12.80
CA ASP A 55 -9.37 -4.99 -14.02
C ASP A 55 -10.29 -4.04 -14.78
N ARG A 56 -11.23 -3.38 -14.07
CA ARG A 56 -12.06 -2.32 -14.65
C ARG A 56 -11.24 -1.12 -15.14
N LEU A 57 -10.10 -0.86 -14.51
CA LEU A 57 -9.15 0.17 -14.95
C LEU A 57 -8.24 -0.29 -16.10
N GLY A 58 -8.31 -1.55 -16.54
CA GLY A 58 -7.45 -2.10 -17.60
C GLY A 58 -6.01 -2.42 -17.15
N LEU A 59 -5.76 -2.48 -15.84
CA LEU A 59 -4.42 -2.61 -15.24
C LEU A 59 -4.14 -3.97 -14.61
N ALA A 60 -5.15 -4.84 -14.42
CA ALA A 60 -4.97 -6.12 -13.74
C ALA A 60 -3.86 -6.98 -14.37
N GLN A 61 -3.81 -7.09 -15.70
CA GLN A 61 -2.76 -7.86 -16.40
C GLN A 61 -1.36 -7.28 -16.17
N ARG A 62 -1.21 -5.95 -16.17
CA ARG A 62 0.07 -5.26 -15.90
C ARG A 62 0.52 -5.50 -14.46
N ILE A 63 -0.41 -5.52 -13.51
CA ILE A 63 -0.13 -5.83 -12.09
C ILE A 63 0.28 -7.31 -11.93
N ASP A 64 -0.42 -8.24 -12.58
CA ASP A 64 -0.08 -9.66 -12.56
C ASP A 64 1.30 -9.92 -13.17
N ALA A 65 1.65 -9.21 -14.25
CA ALA A 65 2.97 -9.31 -14.88
C ALA A 65 4.09 -8.64 -14.07
N GLY A 66 3.78 -7.56 -13.35
CA GLY A 66 4.73 -6.84 -12.49
C GLY A 66 4.91 -7.44 -11.09
N GLY A 67 4.10 -8.42 -10.72
CA GLY A 67 4.10 -9.08 -9.41
C GLY A 67 4.12 -10.60 -9.50
N VAL A 68 3.63 -11.24 -8.45
CA VAL A 68 3.56 -12.69 -8.30
C VAL A 68 2.12 -13.09 -8.00
N PRO A 69 1.34 -13.53 -9.00
CA PRO A 69 0.01 -14.05 -8.79
C PRO A 69 0.05 -15.31 -7.93
N LEU A 70 -0.64 -15.31 -6.81
CA LEU A 70 -0.54 -16.37 -5.80
C LEU A 70 -1.39 -17.58 -6.16
N ARG A 71 -0.95 -18.75 -5.69
CA ARG A 71 -1.66 -20.04 -5.76
C ARG A 71 -2.29 -20.42 -4.41
N ALA A 72 -1.70 -19.95 -3.31
CA ALA A 72 -2.19 -20.24 -1.97
C ALA A 72 -1.95 -19.07 -1.01
N ILE A 73 -2.80 -18.98 0.01
CA ILE A 73 -2.54 -18.22 1.22
C ILE A 73 -2.67 -19.21 2.38
N GLU A 74 -1.62 -19.34 3.18
CA GLU A 74 -1.53 -20.33 4.24
C GLU A 74 -1.27 -19.66 5.58
N ILE A 75 -2.09 -20.01 6.56
CA ILE A 75 -1.77 -19.78 7.97
C ILE A 75 -1.17 -21.08 8.48
N VAL A 76 -0.01 -20.96 9.12
CA VAL A 76 0.73 -22.08 9.70
C VAL A 76 1.00 -21.78 11.17
N ASP A 77 1.34 -22.79 11.95
CA ASP A 77 1.84 -22.54 13.31
C ASP A 77 3.32 -22.13 13.30
N GLY A 78 3.88 -21.86 14.49
CA GLY A 78 5.30 -21.52 14.65
C GLY A 78 6.26 -22.57 14.11
N GLN A 79 5.82 -23.82 13.91
CA GLN A 79 6.62 -24.92 13.37
C GLN A 79 6.32 -25.19 11.89
N MET A 80 5.65 -24.26 11.21
CA MET A 80 5.27 -24.34 9.79
C MET A 80 4.28 -25.45 9.46
N ARG A 81 3.55 -25.98 10.45
CA ARG A 81 2.47 -26.94 10.20
C ARG A 81 1.22 -26.20 9.75
N PRO A 82 0.53 -26.64 8.67
CA PRO A 82 -0.67 -25.95 8.17
C PRO A 82 -1.80 -25.89 9.19
N LEU A 83 -2.35 -24.69 9.39
CA LEU A 83 -3.57 -24.45 10.17
C LEU A 83 -4.75 -24.11 9.25
N LEU A 84 -4.50 -23.30 8.22
CA LEU A 84 -5.49 -22.92 7.21
C LEU A 84 -4.80 -22.80 5.87
N ARG A 85 -5.46 -23.25 4.80
CA ARG A 85 -5.03 -23.03 3.42
C ARG A 85 -6.18 -22.56 2.56
N THR A 86 -6.00 -21.40 1.94
CA THR A 86 -6.92 -20.85 0.94
C THR A 86 -6.33 -21.07 -0.45
N ASP A 87 -7.03 -21.88 -1.26
CA ASP A 87 -6.70 -22.09 -2.68
C ASP A 87 -7.11 -20.87 -3.53
N GLN A 88 -6.10 -20.17 -4.05
CA GLN A 88 -6.33 -18.97 -4.86
C GLN A 88 -6.89 -19.28 -6.25
N GLY A 89 -6.80 -20.52 -6.74
CA GLY A 89 -7.50 -20.98 -7.93
C GLY A 89 -9.01 -20.96 -7.75
N ARG A 90 -9.50 -21.43 -6.60
CA ARG A 90 -10.94 -21.36 -6.25
C ARG A 90 -11.42 -19.92 -6.04
N ILE A 91 -10.58 -19.09 -5.43
CA ILE A 91 -10.85 -17.65 -5.29
C ILE A 91 -10.98 -17.00 -6.67
N ARG A 92 -10.06 -17.29 -7.59
CA ARG A 92 -10.12 -16.80 -8.98
C ARG A 92 -11.38 -17.27 -9.70
N GLN A 93 -11.77 -18.54 -9.57
CA GLN A 93 -13.02 -19.04 -10.16
C GLN A 93 -14.25 -18.32 -9.63
N ARG A 94 -14.28 -18.00 -8.33
CA ARG A 94 -15.42 -17.33 -7.69
C ARG A 94 -15.47 -15.82 -7.95
N PHE A 95 -14.33 -15.15 -7.99
CA PHE A 95 -14.23 -13.69 -7.98
C PHE A 95 -13.56 -13.10 -9.24
N GLY A 96 -13.20 -13.92 -10.22
CA GLY A 96 -12.48 -13.54 -11.44
C GLY A 96 -10.97 -13.36 -11.25
N HIS A 97 -10.54 -13.05 -10.02
CA HIS A 97 -9.15 -12.69 -9.70
C HIS A 97 -8.63 -13.44 -8.47
N ALA A 98 -7.33 -13.70 -8.44
CA ALA A 98 -6.60 -14.17 -7.26
C ALA A 98 -5.86 -12.99 -6.61
N THR A 99 -5.30 -13.22 -5.41
CA THR A 99 -4.36 -12.26 -4.82
C THR A 99 -3.05 -12.22 -5.61
N THR A 100 -2.53 -11.02 -5.85
CA THR A 100 -1.19 -10.80 -6.44
C THR A 100 -0.29 -10.07 -5.46
N ALA A 101 0.87 -10.65 -5.14
CA ALA A 101 1.88 -10.02 -4.31
C ALA A 101 2.83 -9.19 -5.19
N ILE A 102 3.06 -7.93 -4.88
CA ILE A 102 3.82 -7.01 -5.73
C ILE A 102 4.62 -6.02 -4.89
N ARG A 103 5.76 -5.56 -5.40
CA ARG A 103 6.45 -4.40 -4.82
C ARG A 103 5.55 -3.17 -4.89
N ARG A 104 5.39 -2.46 -3.77
CA ARG A 104 4.58 -1.22 -3.73
C ARG A 104 5.06 -0.20 -4.78
N ALA A 105 6.38 -0.08 -4.95
CA ALA A 105 6.99 0.78 -5.96
C ALA A 105 6.59 0.40 -7.38
N THR A 106 6.55 -0.90 -7.71
CA THR A 106 6.15 -1.38 -9.03
C THR A 106 4.68 -1.08 -9.31
N LEU A 107 3.79 -1.30 -8.33
CA LEU A 107 2.38 -0.91 -8.46
C LEU A 107 2.22 0.60 -8.67
N GLN A 108 2.92 1.43 -7.89
CA GLN A 108 2.88 2.88 -8.04
C GLN A 108 3.38 3.32 -9.42
N GLN A 109 4.44 2.70 -9.94
CA GLN A 109 4.96 3.00 -11.26
C GLN A 109 3.95 2.64 -12.36
N ILE A 110 3.30 1.47 -12.29
CA ILE A 110 2.24 1.08 -13.24
C ILE A 110 1.14 2.14 -13.30
N LEU A 111 0.75 2.68 -12.14
CA LEU A 111 -0.28 3.72 -12.05
C LEU A 111 0.20 5.08 -12.58
N LEU A 112 1.46 5.44 -12.34
CA LEU A 112 2.06 6.66 -12.89
C LEU A 112 2.16 6.60 -14.42
N ASP A 113 2.60 5.46 -14.95
CA ASP A 113 2.71 5.24 -16.39
C ASP A 113 1.33 5.28 -17.05
N GLU A 114 0.32 4.72 -16.39
CA GLU A 114 -1.07 4.82 -16.87
C GLU A 114 -1.58 6.25 -16.84
N LEU A 115 -1.43 6.95 -15.72
CA LEU A 115 -1.94 8.31 -15.58
C LEU A 115 -1.19 9.31 -16.45
N GLY A 116 0.12 9.13 -16.61
CA GLY A 116 1.01 10.03 -17.32
C GLY A 116 1.55 11.15 -16.41
N PRO A 117 2.86 11.50 -16.49
CA PRO A 117 3.50 12.44 -15.58
C PRO A 117 2.94 13.87 -15.66
N ALA A 118 2.36 14.27 -16.80
CA ALA A 118 1.74 15.59 -16.97
C ALA A 118 0.56 15.86 -16.02
N HIS A 119 -0.05 14.80 -15.48
CA HIS A 119 -1.17 14.89 -14.55
C HIS A 119 -0.74 14.92 -13.07
N VAL A 120 0.57 14.84 -12.80
CA VAL A 120 1.12 14.81 -11.44
C VAL A 120 2.07 15.98 -11.24
N GLN A 121 1.80 16.82 -10.23
CA GLN A 121 2.72 17.84 -9.76
C GLN A 121 3.41 17.38 -8.48
N LEU A 122 4.74 17.31 -8.52
CA LEU A 122 5.58 16.92 -7.39
C LEU A 122 6.01 18.13 -6.57
N GLY A 123 6.50 17.89 -5.34
CA GLY A 123 6.98 18.94 -4.44
C GLY A 123 5.88 19.88 -3.92
N LYS A 124 4.62 19.44 -3.98
CA LYS A 124 3.44 20.23 -3.63
C LYS A 124 2.82 19.75 -2.33
N VAL A 125 3.31 20.31 -1.21
CA VAL A 125 2.80 20.01 0.13
C VAL A 125 1.58 20.89 0.40
N CYS A 126 0.38 20.31 0.31
CA CYS A 126 -0.86 21.01 0.65
C CYS A 126 -1.01 21.11 2.17
N THR A 127 -1.30 22.31 2.67
CA THR A 127 -1.38 22.60 4.11
C THR A 127 -2.78 22.93 4.59
N ALA A 128 -3.63 23.47 3.71
CA ALA A 128 -4.97 23.89 4.06
C ALA A 128 -5.90 23.91 2.85
N LEU A 129 -7.19 23.83 3.15
CA LEU A 129 -8.30 24.05 2.23
C LEU A 129 -9.13 25.25 2.71
N SER A 130 -9.77 25.97 1.81
CA SER A 130 -10.87 26.87 2.16
C SER A 130 -11.94 26.78 1.09
N GLU A 131 -13.21 26.84 1.48
CA GLU A 131 -14.35 26.78 0.57
C GLU A 131 -15.13 28.09 0.60
N ASP A 132 -15.55 28.55 -0.56
CA ASP A 132 -16.41 29.71 -0.79
C ASP A 132 -17.48 29.38 -1.84
N ALA A 133 -18.32 30.36 -2.19
CA ALA A 133 -19.40 30.18 -3.16
C ALA A 133 -18.92 29.80 -4.58
N GLU A 134 -17.64 29.99 -4.87
CA GLU A 134 -17.05 29.81 -6.20
C GLU A 134 -16.21 28.51 -6.28
N GLY A 135 -16.08 27.75 -5.19
CA GLY A 135 -15.32 26.49 -5.13
C GLY A 135 -14.31 26.40 -3.97
N ILE A 136 -13.28 25.57 -4.17
CA ILE A 136 -12.31 25.23 -3.12
C ILE A 136 -10.92 25.78 -3.48
N THR A 137 -10.28 26.49 -2.55
CA THR A 137 -8.87 26.89 -2.62
C THR A 137 -8.02 25.92 -1.81
N LEU A 138 -6.93 25.44 -2.41
CA LEU A 138 -5.90 24.66 -1.74
C LEU A 138 -4.64 25.50 -1.61
N SER A 139 -4.07 25.56 -0.40
CA SER A 139 -2.84 26.28 -0.10
C SER A 139 -1.67 25.32 0.02
N PHE A 140 -0.50 25.72 -0.48
CA PHE A 140 0.73 24.93 -0.47
C PHE A 140 1.86 25.62 0.30
N THR A 141 2.84 24.85 0.79
CA THR A 141 3.98 25.39 1.56
C THR A 141 4.88 26.34 0.78
N ASP A 142 4.85 26.30 -0.55
CA ASP A 142 5.62 27.21 -1.42
C ASP A 142 4.91 28.56 -1.66
N GLY A 143 3.79 28.80 -0.96
CA GLY A 143 2.96 30.00 -1.09
C GLY A 143 2.04 29.99 -2.30
N SER A 144 2.10 28.96 -3.16
CA SER A 144 1.16 28.81 -4.26
C SER A 144 -0.22 28.37 -3.76
N ALA A 145 -1.25 28.68 -4.56
CA ALA A 145 -2.61 28.24 -4.34
C ALA A 145 -3.22 27.66 -5.62
N GLN A 146 -4.21 26.78 -5.50
CA GLN A 146 -4.94 26.20 -6.61
C GLN A 146 -6.44 26.20 -6.34
N ARG A 147 -7.25 26.42 -7.38
CA ARG A 147 -8.71 26.35 -7.31
C ARG A 147 -9.22 25.02 -7.87
N ALA A 148 -10.19 24.44 -7.19
CA ALA A 148 -10.79 23.17 -7.56
C ALA A 148 -12.33 23.21 -7.46
N GLY A 149 -12.98 22.45 -8.34
CA GLY A 149 -14.41 22.18 -8.24
C GLY A 149 -14.72 21.07 -7.23
N PHE A 150 -13.77 20.16 -7.01
CA PHE A 150 -13.82 19.15 -5.95
C PHE A 150 -12.41 18.74 -5.54
N VAL A 151 -12.27 18.24 -4.31
CA VAL A 151 -11.00 17.75 -3.77
C VAL A 151 -11.14 16.32 -3.27
N VAL A 152 -10.16 15.47 -3.62
CA VAL A 152 -9.98 14.15 -3.01
C VAL A 152 -8.71 14.18 -2.17
N ALA A 153 -8.86 14.11 -0.84
CA ALA A 153 -7.74 14.02 0.09
C ALA A 153 -7.27 12.55 0.20
N ALA A 154 -6.20 12.20 -0.51
CA ALA A 154 -5.56 10.89 -0.53
C ALA A 154 -4.10 10.96 0.00
N ASP A 155 -3.86 11.86 0.96
CA ASP A 155 -2.57 12.33 1.48
C ASP A 155 -2.08 11.54 2.72
N GLY A 156 -2.66 10.38 2.95
CA GLY A 156 -2.13 9.35 3.84
C GLY A 156 -2.37 9.57 5.35
N ILE A 157 -1.69 8.76 6.15
CA ILE A 157 -1.95 8.68 7.60
C ILE A 157 -1.60 9.97 8.37
N HIS A 158 -0.77 10.85 7.80
CA HIS A 158 -0.40 12.13 8.39
C HIS A 158 -1.09 13.34 7.74
N SER A 159 -2.18 13.10 7.00
CA SER A 159 -2.98 14.10 6.31
C SER A 159 -3.22 15.39 7.13
N PRO A 160 -2.66 16.55 6.73
CA PRO A 160 -3.06 17.83 7.30
C PRO A 160 -4.51 18.16 6.99
N ILE A 161 -5.02 17.71 5.83
CA ILE A 161 -6.41 17.93 5.42
C ILE A 161 -7.39 17.27 6.37
N ARG A 162 -7.15 16.02 6.77
CA ARG A 162 -7.97 15.33 7.77
C ARG A 162 -7.94 16.06 9.11
N ALA A 163 -6.79 16.58 9.53
CA ALA A 163 -6.67 17.31 10.79
C ALA A 163 -7.46 18.63 10.77
N GLN A 164 -7.55 19.28 9.61
CA GLN A 164 -8.36 20.48 9.42
C GLN A 164 -9.86 20.17 9.42
N LEU A 165 -10.30 19.17 8.64
CA LEU A 165 -11.72 18.84 8.48
C LEU A 165 -12.32 18.16 9.71
N PHE A 166 -11.53 17.40 10.44
CA PHE A 166 -11.96 16.66 11.63
C PHE A 166 -11.03 16.94 12.81
N PRO A 167 -11.09 18.16 13.39
CA PRO A 167 -10.26 18.53 14.53
C PRO A 167 -10.44 17.55 15.70
N GLY A 168 -9.33 17.13 16.29
CA GLY A 168 -9.33 16.17 17.41
C GLY A 168 -9.31 14.69 17.01
N VAL A 169 -9.56 14.35 15.74
CA VAL A 169 -9.43 12.96 15.27
C VAL A 169 -7.96 12.60 15.09
N ARG A 170 -7.49 11.58 15.83
CA ARG A 170 -6.12 11.07 15.73
C ARG A 170 -6.10 9.56 15.49
N PRO A 171 -5.13 9.04 14.71
CA PRO A 171 -4.96 7.59 14.58
C PRO A 171 -4.73 6.95 15.96
N GLY A 172 -5.52 5.93 16.28
CA GLY A 172 -5.31 5.11 17.48
C GLY A 172 -4.23 4.05 17.25
N GLY A 173 -3.50 3.71 18.31
CA GLY A 173 -2.56 2.59 18.27
C GLY A 173 -3.30 1.26 18.22
N THR A 174 -2.80 0.31 17.41
CA THR A 174 -3.40 -1.04 17.27
C THR A 174 -2.96 -2.02 18.36
N GLY A 175 -2.10 -1.58 19.29
CA GLY A 175 -1.47 -2.46 20.28
C GLY A 175 -0.49 -3.47 19.67
N HIS A 176 -0.04 -3.25 18.42
CA HIS A 176 0.94 -4.10 17.76
C HIS A 176 2.13 -3.31 17.21
N LEU A 177 3.32 -3.89 17.38
CA LEU A 177 4.54 -3.47 16.72
C LEU A 177 4.83 -4.43 15.56
N VAL A 178 5.13 -3.88 14.39
CA VAL A 178 5.45 -4.68 13.20
C VAL A 178 6.81 -4.28 12.64
N TRP A 179 7.75 -5.21 12.65
CA TRP A 179 8.95 -5.15 11.80
C TRP A 179 8.57 -5.57 10.40
N ARG A 180 9.14 -4.91 9.39
CA ARG A 180 8.95 -5.27 7.99
C ARG A 180 10.26 -5.10 7.24
N GLY A 181 10.44 -5.91 6.21
CA GLY A 181 11.60 -5.82 5.35
C GLY A 181 11.41 -6.57 4.05
N MET A 182 12.37 -6.37 3.16
CA MET A 182 12.52 -7.15 1.94
C MET A 182 13.87 -7.84 1.97
N SER A 183 13.91 -9.07 1.49
CA SER A 183 15.12 -9.88 1.42
C SER A 183 15.34 -10.39 0.00
N ALA A 184 16.57 -10.31 -0.49
CA ALA A 184 16.99 -10.94 -1.74
C ALA A 184 17.26 -12.43 -1.48
N VAL A 185 16.22 -13.26 -1.63
CA VAL A 185 16.24 -14.69 -1.31
C VAL A 185 15.41 -15.44 -2.33
N GLN A 186 15.95 -16.57 -2.82
CA GLN A 186 15.20 -17.51 -3.66
C GLN A 186 14.48 -18.52 -2.77
N LEU A 187 13.15 -18.50 -2.77
CA LEU A 187 12.37 -19.46 -2.00
C LEU A 187 12.38 -20.84 -2.67
N ALA A 188 12.41 -21.89 -1.85
CA ALA A 188 12.25 -23.25 -2.34
C ALA A 188 10.84 -23.46 -2.96
N PRO A 189 10.66 -24.37 -3.93
CA PRO A 189 9.41 -24.52 -4.68
C PRO A 189 8.12 -24.61 -3.84
N PRO A 190 8.09 -25.27 -2.65
CA PRO A 190 6.88 -25.33 -1.82
C PRO A 190 6.42 -23.99 -1.26
N TYR A 191 7.29 -22.98 -1.20
CA TYR A 191 7.04 -21.65 -0.65
C TYR A 191 6.74 -20.61 -1.75
N LYS A 192 6.96 -20.98 -3.02
CA LYS A 192 6.76 -20.08 -4.15
C LYS A 192 5.29 -19.82 -4.42
N ARG A 193 4.99 -18.59 -4.88
CA ARG A 193 3.63 -18.15 -5.22
C ARG A 193 2.62 -18.42 -4.09
N ALA A 194 3.05 -18.30 -2.84
CA ALA A 194 2.19 -18.40 -1.68
C ALA A 194 2.51 -17.29 -0.69
N ILE A 195 1.49 -16.88 0.06
CA ILE A 195 1.69 -16.18 1.33
C ILE A 195 1.71 -17.23 2.42
N ARG A 196 2.67 -17.14 3.34
CA ARG A 196 2.66 -17.89 4.60
C ARG A 196 2.69 -16.94 5.77
N GLU A 197 1.78 -17.15 6.71
CA GLU A 197 1.75 -16.44 7.97
C GLU A 197 1.80 -17.44 9.12
N ALA A 198 2.93 -17.48 9.83
CA ALA A 198 3.15 -18.33 10.98
C ALA A 198 2.61 -17.65 12.25
N TRP A 199 1.75 -18.34 12.99
CA TRP A 199 1.11 -17.88 14.22
C TRP A 199 1.57 -18.73 15.40
N ALA A 200 2.15 -18.11 16.42
CA ALA A 200 2.52 -18.76 17.68
C ALA A 200 2.63 -17.75 18.81
N ASP A 201 2.10 -18.08 19.99
CA ASP A 201 2.27 -17.31 21.23
C ASP A 201 1.93 -15.80 21.12
N GLY A 202 0.90 -15.47 20.34
CA GLY A 202 0.48 -14.08 20.08
C GLY A 202 1.39 -13.30 19.10
N LEU A 203 2.37 -13.98 18.51
CA LEU A 203 3.30 -13.45 17.50
C LEU A 203 2.88 -13.91 16.11
N ARG A 204 3.18 -13.09 15.10
CA ARG A 204 2.91 -13.42 13.69
C ARG A 204 4.11 -13.12 12.82
N PHE A 205 4.51 -14.06 11.99
CA PHE A 205 5.56 -13.86 10.99
C PHE A 205 5.01 -14.20 9.61
N GLY A 206 4.97 -13.22 8.71
CA GLY A 206 4.43 -13.39 7.37
C GLY A 206 5.47 -13.15 6.29
N PHE A 207 5.41 -13.91 5.21
CA PHE A 207 6.27 -13.68 4.04
C PHE A 207 5.64 -14.15 2.72
N SER A 208 6.11 -13.56 1.62
CA SER A 208 5.77 -13.97 0.25
C SER A 208 6.78 -13.41 -0.75
N GLU A 209 7.00 -14.13 -1.86
CA GLU A 209 7.64 -13.54 -3.03
C GLU A 209 6.80 -12.39 -3.59
N ILE A 210 7.44 -11.26 -3.87
CA ILE A 210 6.83 -10.07 -4.50
C ILE A 210 7.44 -9.75 -5.86
N ALA A 211 8.54 -10.42 -6.19
CA ALA A 211 9.19 -10.51 -7.49
C ALA A 211 10.12 -11.73 -7.46
N ASP A 212 10.67 -12.14 -8.61
CA ASP A 212 11.67 -13.22 -8.63
C ASP A 212 12.88 -12.86 -7.76
N GLY A 213 13.27 -13.77 -6.87
CA GLY A 213 14.35 -13.59 -5.90
C GLY A 213 14.12 -12.52 -4.82
N VAL A 214 12.91 -11.96 -4.69
CA VAL A 214 12.61 -10.93 -3.68
C VAL A 214 11.40 -11.32 -2.83
N VAL A 215 11.64 -11.41 -1.53
CA VAL A 215 10.63 -11.74 -0.51
C VAL A 215 10.30 -10.52 0.32
N ASP A 216 9.02 -10.17 0.43
CA ASP A 216 8.53 -9.29 1.50
C ASP A 216 8.26 -10.11 2.74
N TRP A 217 8.60 -9.55 3.90
CA TRP A 217 8.27 -10.18 5.18
C TRP A 217 7.83 -9.15 6.22
N PHE A 218 7.08 -9.62 7.19
CA PHE A 218 6.77 -8.90 8.41
C PHE A 218 6.84 -9.80 9.62
N ALA A 219 7.09 -9.18 10.78
CA ALA A 219 7.06 -9.81 12.07
C ALA A 219 6.28 -8.90 13.02
N ALA A 220 5.13 -9.37 13.50
CA ALA A 220 4.22 -8.62 14.35
C ALA A 220 4.20 -9.20 15.77
N VAL A 221 4.29 -8.31 16.75
CA VAL A 221 4.25 -8.64 18.18
C VAL A 221 3.29 -7.70 18.92
N PRO A 222 2.70 -8.12 20.05
CA PRO A 222 1.96 -7.22 20.91
C PRO A 222 2.84 -6.09 21.44
N GLY A 223 2.27 -4.90 21.57
CA GLY A 223 2.93 -3.71 22.11
C GLY A 223 2.96 -2.55 21.13
N SER A 224 3.68 -1.50 21.48
CA SER A 224 3.87 -0.31 20.66
C SER A 224 5.35 0.05 20.59
N PHE A 225 5.75 0.75 19.53
CA PHE A 225 7.09 1.31 19.46
C PHE A 225 7.11 2.66 20.18
N GLY A 226 7.76 2.71 21.33
CA GLY A 226 7.94 3.94 22.11
C GLY A 226 9.40 4.32 22.38
N GLY A 227 10.38 3.72 21.70
CA GLY A 227 11.80 3.81 22.08
C GLY A 227 12.80 4.00 20.94
N GLU A 228 14.09 3.89 21.23
CA GLU A 228 15.19 4.01 20.27
C GLU A 228 15.25 2.82 19.29
N ARG A 229 15.83 3.06 18.10
CA ARG A 229 15.99 2.03 17.06
C ARG A 229 17.16 1.08 17.29
N ALA A 230 17.99 1.33 18.31
CA ALA A 230 19.09 0.45 18.68
C ALA A 230 18.57 -0.92 19.14
N GLY A 231 19.24 -2.00 18.74
CA GLY A 231 18.90 -3.37 19.17
C GLY A 231 17.58 -3.93 18.61
N LEU A 232 16.97 -3.31 17.60
CA LEU A 232 15.75 -3.84 16.95
C LEU A 232 15.93 -5.26 16.43
N LEU A 233 17.10 -5.58 15.86
CA LEU A 233 17.42 -6.93 15.41
C LEU A 233 17.43 -7.90 16.58
N ALA A 234 18.18 -7.63 17.64
CA ALA A 234 18.24 -8.50 18.81
C ALA A 234 16.85 -8.76 19.43
N ARG A 235 15.98 -7.74 19.48
CA ARG A 235 14.59 -7.88 19.95
C ARG A 235 13.75 -8.79 19.04
N LEU A 236 13.90 -8.64 17.72
CA LEU A 236 13.23 -9.48 16.74
C LEU A 236 13.69 -10.94 16.87
N GLN A 237 14.99 -11.18 16.94
CA GLN A 237 15.58 -12.52 17.10
C GLN A 237 15.11 -13.17 18.42
N ALA A 238 15.12 -12.42 19.52
CA ALA A 238 14.65 -12.90 20.81
C ALA A 238 13.16 -13.27 20.80
N ALA A 239 12.31 -12.48 20.14
CA ALA A 239 10.88 -12.73 20.05
C ALA A 239 10.55 -13.97 19.22
N PHE A 240 11.25 -14.19 18.10
CA PHE A 240 10.94 -15.27 17.15
C PHE A 240 11.83 -16.52 17.28
N ARG A 241 12.63 -16.62 18.37
CA ARG A 241 13.54 -17.76 18.62
C ARG A 241 12.87 -19.15 18.64
N GLY A 242 11.57 -19.21 18.94
CA GLY A 242 10.80 -20.46 19.04
C GLY A 242 10.17 -20.93 17.73
N PHE A 243 10.31 -20.16 16.64
CA PHE A 243 9.79 -20.53 15.33
C PHE A 243 10.72 -21.55 14.66
N ALA A 244 10.20 -22.36 13.74
CA ALA A 244 10.97 -23.39 13.02
C ALA A 244 12.22 -22.83 12.32
N TYR A 245 12.15 -21.57 11.89
CA TYR A 245 13.26 -20.81 11.34
C TYR A 245 13.42 -19.52 12.16
N PRO A 246 14.21 -19.54 13.23
CA PRO A 246 14.42 -18.35 14.05
C PRO A 246 15.13 -17.26 13.24
N VAL A 247 14.79 -16.00 13.55
CA VAL A 247 15.38 -14.80 12.93
C VAL A 247 16.80 -14.56 13.45
#